data_AF-A0A8H9IY49-F1
#
_entry.id   AF-A0A8H9IY49-F1
#
_cell.length_a   1.000
_cell.length_b   1.000
_cell.length_c   1.000
_cell.angle_alpha   90.00
_cell.angle_beta   90.00
_cell.angle_gamma   90.00
#
_symmetry.space_group_name_H-M   'P 1'
#
loop_
_entity.id
_entity.type
_entity.pdbx_description
1 polymer ?
#
loop_
_entity_poly.entity_id
_entity_poly.type
_entity_poly.pdbx_seq_one_letter_code
_entity_poly.pdbx_strand_id
1 'polypeptide(L)'
;MRITRLPVDHPEAVTRGRGVASALLRAAEEAARRNGAQVMHQDTRSDLVEARALYAKHGYREVEPYGERLYADHWFEKIFSSLCRD
;
A
#
# COMPACT_ATOMS: atom_id res chain seq x y z
N MET A 1 -6.70 -6.98 -5.10
CA MET A 1 -6.58 -5.63 -5.73
C MET A 1 -5.17 -5.12 -5.50
N ARG A 2 -4.54 -4.55 -6.52
CA ARG A 2 -3.16 -4.07 -6.48
C ARG A 2 -3.12 -2.64 -7.00
N ILE A 3 -2.60 -1.73 -6.19
CA ILE A 3 -2.34 -0.34 -6.62
C ILE A 3 -0.85 -0.24 -6.87
N THR A 4 -0.46 -0.13 -8.14
CA THR A 4 0.93 0.12 -8.53
C THR A 4 1.09 1.63 -8.70
N ARG A 5 2.06 2.24 -8.02
CA ARG A 5 2.41 3.64 -8.25
C ARG A 5 3.15 3.76 -9.58
N LEU A 6 2.72 4.67 -10.45
CA LEU A 6 3.53 5.09 -11.60
C LEU A 6 4.63 6.05 -11.11
N PRO A 7 5.86 5.95 -11.62
CA PRO A 7 6.90 6.91 -11.29
C PRO A 7 6.42 8.31 -11.67
N VAL A 8 6.45 9.22 -10.69
CA VAL A 8 6.23 10.63 -10.90
C VAL A 8 7.52 11.34 -10.55
N ASP A 9 8.22 11.86 -11.56
CA ASP A 9 9.38 12.71 -11.41
C ASP A 9 8.92 14.07 -10.87
N HIS A 10 8.74 14.17 -9.55
CA HIS A 10 8.37 15.43 -8.89
C HIS A 10 9.58 15.96 -8.11
N PRO A 11 10.32 16.94 -8.65
CA PRO A 11 11.15 17.79 -7.82
C PRO A 11 10.20 18.56 -6.89
N GLU A 12 10.43 18.46 -5.59
CA GLU A 12 9.67 19.12 -4.50
C GLU A 12 8.33 18.48 -4.09
N ALA A 13 8.39 17.38 -3.33
CA ALA A 13 7.24 16.87 -2.58
C ALA A 13 6.95 17.70 -1.31
N VAL A 14 6.58 18.98 -1.47
CA VAL A 14 6.24 19.90 -0.37
C VAL A 14 4.75 19.76 -0.01
N THR A 15 4.36 18.58 0.49
CA THR A 15 3.20 18.41 1.39
C THR A 15 3.27 17.02 2.03
N ARG A 16 4.04 16.88 3.12
CA ARG A 16 4.00 15.71 4.00
C ARG A 16 3.25 16.05 5.30
N GLY A 17 2.74 15.05 6.02
CA GLY A 17 2.25 15.22 7.39
C GLY A 17 0.78 15.61 7.61
N ARG A 18 -0.08 15.62 6.58
CA ARG A 18 -1.54 15.93 6.74
C ARG A 18 -2.47 14.72 6.73
N GLY A 19 -1.93 13.50 6.85
CA GLY A 19 -2.73 12.27 6.86
C GLY A 19 -3.36 11.87 5.51
N VAL A 20 -3.15 12.65 4.44
CA VAL A 20 -3.70 12.39 3.10
C VAL A 20 -3.36 10.98 2.60
N ALA A 21 -2.10 10.55 2.72
CA ALA A 21 -1.70 9.21 2.31
C ALA A 21 -2.41 8.10 3.09
N SER A 22 -2.67 8.29 4.39
CA SER A 22 -3.46 7.35 5.19
C SER A 22 -4.92 7.32 4.78
N ALA A 23 -5.51 8.48 4.42
CA ALA A 23 -6.88 8.54 3.94
C ALA A 23 -7.03 7.81 2.58
N LEU A 24 -6.10 8.04 1.65
CA LEU A 24 -6.06 7.36 0.37
C LEU A 24 -5.88 5.84 0.52
N LEU A 25 -4.97 5.41 1.40
CA LEU A 25 -4.76 3.98 1.65
C LEU A 25 -6.03 3.32 2.21
N ARG A 26 -6.73 3.96 3.16
CA ARG A 26 -7.99 3.44 3.70
C ARG A 26 -9.10 3.37 2.65
N ALA A 27 -9.27 4.42 1.85
CA ALA A 27 -10.26 4.42 0.77
C ALA A 27 -9.99 3.30 -0.25
N ALA A 28 -8.72 3.05 -0.58
CA ALA A 28 -8.31 1.93 -1.42
C ALA A 28 -8.60 0.57 -0.79
N GLU A 29 -8.30 0.37 0.50
CA GLU A 29 -8.62 -0.86 1.22
C GLU A 29 -10.14 -1.13 1.23
N GLU A 30 -10.95 -0.12 1.50
CA GLU A 30 -12.41 -0.24 1.49
C GLU A 30 -12.92 -0.60 0.09
N ALA A 31 -12.41 0.04 -0.96
CA ALA A 31 -12.74 -0.32 -2.33
C ALA A 31 -12.36 -1.77 -2.63
N ALA A 32 -11.18 -2.22 -2.20
CA ALA A 32 -10.75 -3.61 -2.37
C ALA A 32 -11.70 -4.60 -1.66
N ARG A 33 -12.07 -4.32 -0.40
CA ARG A 33 -13.02 -5.13 0.37
C ARG A 33 -14.41 -5.21 -0.28
N ARG A 34 -14.94 -4.07 -0.77
CA ARG A 34 -16.24 -4.02 -1.47
C ARG A 34 -16.24 -4.86 -2.74
N ASN A 35 -15.09 -4.97 -3.41
CA ASN A 35 -14.91 -5.82 -4.60
C ASN A 35 -14.56 -7.28 -4.25
N GLY A 36 -14.69 -7.69 -2.98
CA GLY A 36 -14.45 -9.07 -2.56
C GLY A 36 -12.98 -9.47 -2.46
N ALA A 37 -12.04 -8.52 -2.47
CA ALA A 37 -10.63 -8.84 -2.26
C ALA A 37 -10.42 -9.40 -0.84
N GLN A 38 -9.61 -10.46 -0.74
CA GLN A 38 -9.17 -11.04 0.53
C GLN A 38 -7.77 -10.58 0.93
N VAL A 39 -6.98 -10.12 -0.03
CA VAL A 39 -5.60 -9.65 0.19
C VAL A 39 -5.35 -8.41 -0.66
N MET A 40 -4.62 -7.46 -0.09
CA MET A 40 -4.06 -6.30 -0.81
C MET A 40 -2.54 -6.32 -0.72
N HIS A 41 -1.90 -6.25 -1.89
CA HIS A 41 -0.44 -6.20 -2.02
C HIS A 41 0.03 -4.79 -2.33
N GLN A 42 1.18 -4.40 -1.79
CA GLN A 42 1.91 -3.16 -2.07
C GLN A 42 3.39 -3.48 -2.28
N ASP A 43 4.09 -2.61 -3.00
CA ASP A 43 5.54 -2.61 -3.09
C ASP A 43 6.07 -1.18 -3.14
N THR A 44 7.33 -1.03 -2.76
CA THR A 44 7.99 0.28 -2.68
C THR A 44 9.51 0.14 -2.82
N ARG A 45 10.16 1.24 -3.18
CA ARG A 45 11.61 1.39 -3.11
C ARG A 45 12.11 1.52 -1.67
N SER A 46 13.38 1.20 -1.44
CA SER A 46 14.03 1.32 -0.13
C SER A 46 14.13 2.75 0.39
N ASP A 47 14.28 3.73 -0.50
CA ASP A 47 14.41 5.15 -0.14
C ASP A 47 13.10 5.82 0.29
N LEU A 48 11.95 5.16 0.07
CA LEU A 48 10.63 5.64 0.47
C LEU A 48 10.26 5.17 1.89
N VAL A 49 11.07 5.56 2.87
CA VAL A 49 10.95 5.13 4.27
C VAL A 49 9.55 5.45 4.85
N GLU A 50 8.98 6.61 4.55
CA GLU A 50 7.66 7.00 5.05
C GLU A 50 6.53 6.14 4.48
N ALA A 51 6.68 5.62 3.26
CA ALA A 51 5.70 4.69 2.67
C ALA A 51 5.73 3.35 3.40
N ARG A 52 6.93 2.83 3.71
CA ARG A 52 7.10 1.59 4.49
C ARG A 52 6.49 1.73 5.90
N ALA A 53 6.78 2.84 6.57
CA ALA A 53 6.20 3.15 7.88
C ALA A 53 4.67 3.30 7.82
N LEU A 54 4.14 3.93 6.76
CA LEU A 54 2.70 4.01 6.51
C LEU A 54 2.08 2.62 6.40
N TYR A 55 2.63 1.74 5.56
CA TYR A 55 2.07 0.38 5.38
C TYR A 55 2.10 -0.41 6.69
N ALA A 56 3.23 -0.41 7.40
CA ALA A 56 3.35 -1.09 8.70
C ALA A 56 2.31 -0.57 9.71
N LYS A 57 2.12 0.76 9.80
CA LYS A 57 1.11 1.37 10.68
C LYS A 57 -0.33 0.96 10.35
N HIS A 58 -0.62 0.64 9.08
CA HIS A 58 -1.94 0.17 8.65
C HIS A 58 -2.06 -1.36 8.63
N GLY A 59 -1.10 -2.08 9.22
CA GLY A 59 -1.19 -3.53 9.41
C GLY A 59 -0.78 -4.35 8.20
N TYR A 60 -0.04 -3.76 7.27
CA TYR A 60 0.65 -4.52 6.25
C TYR A 60 1.91 -5.17 6.85
N ARG A 61 2.20 -6.40 6.42
CA ARG A 61 3.43 -7.13 6.76
C ARG A 61 4.33 -7.22 5.54
N GLU A 62 5.63 -7.13 5.77
CA GLU A 62 6.64 -7.37 4.73
C GLU A 62 6.67 -8.87 4.38
N VAL A 63 6.88 -9.16 3.10
CA VAL A 63 6.78 -10.50 2.51
C VAL A 63 7.73 -10.63 1.33
N GLU A 64 7.91 -11.88 0.89
CA GLU A 64 8.69 -12.18 -0.31
C GLU A 64 8.11 -11.52 -1.57
N PRO A 65 8.94 -11.27 -2.60
CA PRO A 65 8.50 -10.67 -3.84
C PRO A 65 7.37 -11.43 -4.55
N TYR A 66 6.35 -10.71 -4.98
CA TYR A 66 5.27 -11.25 -5.85
C TYR A 66 5.61 -11.16 -7.35
N GLY A 67 6.90 -11.21 -7.69
CA GLY A 67 7.43 -11.12 -9.05
C GLY A 67 8.28 -9.89 -9.30
N GLU A 68 8.96 -9.90 -10.44
CA GLU A 68 9.90 -8.85 -10.85
C GLU A 68 9.18 -7.55 -11.18
N ARG A 69 9.61 -6.45 -10.54
CA ARG A 69 9.07 -5.12 -10.77
C ARG A 69 10.18 -4.11 -10.78
N LEU A 70 10.17 -3.30 -11.82
CA LEU A 70 11.00 -2.12 -11.91
C LEU A 70 10.71 -1.25 -10.67
N TYR A 71 11.77 -0.98 -9.90
CA TYR A 71 11.76 -0.13 -8.71
C TYR A 71 11.05 -0.68 -7.46
N ALA A 72 10.80 -1.99 -7.38
CA ALA A 72 10.37 -2.60 -6.12
C ALA A 72 11.57 -3.19 -5.40
N ASP A 73 11.80 -2.72 -4.17
CA ASP A 73 12.82 -3.27 -3.27
C ASP A 73 12.17 -3.99 -2.07
N HIS A 74 10.92 -3.64 -1.74
CA HIS A 74 10.16 -4.19 -0.61
C HIS A 74 8.73 -4.51 -1.02
N TRP A 75 8.21 -5.65 -0.56
CA TRP A 75 6.84 -6.11 -0.83
C TRP A 75 6.07 -6.28 0.47
N PHE A 76 4.80 -5.92 0.43
CA PHE A 76 3.93 -5.90 1.59
C PHE A 76 2.57 -6.51 1.25
N GLU A 77 1.97 -7.18 2.21
CA GLU A 77 0.59 -7.64 2.12
C GLU A 77 -0.22 -7.27 3.36
N LYS A 78 -1.53 -7.12 3.15
CA LYS A 78 -2.52 -7.10 4.21
C LYS A 78 -3.64 -8.05 3.85
N ILE A 79 -3.88 -9.01 4.72
CA ILE A 79 -5.03 -9.91 4.63
C ILE A 79 -6.23 -9.19 5.23
N PHE A 80 -7.30 -9.09 4.46
CA PHE A 80 -8.59 -8.63 4.95
C PHE A 80 -9.29 -9.80 5.61
N SER A 81 -9.59 -9.70 6.90
CA SER A 81 -10.49 -10.64 7.54
C SER A 81 -11.85 -10.58 6.84
N SER A 82 -12.39 -11.74 6.49
CA SER A 82 -13.80 -11.85 6.17
C SER A 82 -14.56 -11.64 7.46
N LEU A 83 -15.13 -10.44 7.66
CA LEU A 83 -16.33 -10.37 8.49
C LEU A 83 -17.40 -11.12 7.71
N CYS A 84 -17.91 -12.23 8.27
CA CYS A 84 -19.18 -12.78 7.85
C CYS A 84 -20.15 -11.60 7.71
N ARG A 85 -20.71 -11.42 6.51
CA ARG A 85 -21.88 -10.56 6.36
C ARG A 85 -23.03 -11.40 6.88
N ASP A 86 -23.52 -11.07 8.06
CA ASP A 86 -24.80 -11.57 8.59
C ASP A 86 -25.95 -11.23 7.63
#